data_AF-B0EHL2-F1
#
_entry.id   AF-B0EHL2-F1
#
_cell.length_a   1.000
_cell.length_b   1.000
_cell.length_c   1.000
_cell.angle_alpha   90.00
_cell.angle_beta   90.00
_cell.angle_gamma   90.00
#
_symmetry.space_group_name_H-M   'P 1'
#
loop_
_entity.id
_entity.type
_entity.pdbx_description
1 polymer ?
#
loop_
_entity_poly.entity_id
_entity_poly.type
_entity_poly.pdbx_seq_one_letter_code
_entity_poly.pdbx_strand_id
1 'polypeptide(L)'
;MNRMGNEIFKLFTIERIKTVDQEYQMIREKSIESEKKLFSTLQNIIKLKNILHEAALLQVEISYSLCEMTLNNLKATQLTNSILNASQDILTQQNHFNSFIKDNIEIPLHSFLNQFRMLSRRDCELEERRKKMDKMKQHLVKKKRKKL
;
A
#
# COMPACT_ATOMS: atom_id res chain seq x y z
N MET A 1 -37.13 21.94 39.95
CA MET A 1 -36.01 20.97 40.05
C MET A 1 -36.18 19.84 39.03
N ASN A 2 -35.89 20.08 37.75
CA ASN A 2 -36.13 19.08 36.68
C ASN A 2 -35.07 19.10 35.55
N ARG A 3 -33.82 19.50 35.86
CA ARG A 3 -32.72 19.56 34.87
C ARG A 3 -31.64 18.49 35.05
N MET A 4 -31.45 17.96 36.26
CA MET A 4 -30.39 16.99 36.55
C MET A 4 -30.67 15.57 36.01
N GLY A 5 -31.95 15.18 35.86
CA GLY A 5 -32.32 13.86 35.34
C GLY A 5 -32.01 13.66 33.85
N ASN A 6 -31.92 14.74 33.06
CA ASN A 6 -31.70 14.67 31.61
C ASN A 6 -30.23 14.56 31.22
N GLU A 7 -29.29 15.00 32.07
CA GLU A 7 -27.85 14.90 31.78
C GLU A 7 -27.31 13.50 32.10
N ILE A 8 -27.82 12.85 33.16
CA ILE A 8 -27.54 11.44 33.43
C ILE A 8 -28.12 10.55 32.33
N PHE A 9 -29.33 10.85 31.83
CA PHE A 9 -29.91 10.13 30.68
C PHE A 9 -29.14 10.36 29.37
N LYS A 10 -28.43 11.50 29.23
CA LYS A 10 -27.50 11.75 28.12
C LYS A 10 -26.14 11.04 28.29
N LEU A 11 -25.68 10.84 29.53
CA LEU A 11 -24.54 9.96 29.81
C LEU A 11 -24.88 8.49 29.56
N PHE A 12 -26.16 8.12 29.73
CA PHE A 12 -26.72 6.82 29.33
C PHE A 12 -27.29 6.81 27.90
N THR A 13 -27.14 7.87 27.08
CA THR A 13 -27.24 7.72 25.62
C THR A 13 -25.98 7.01 25.14
N ILE A 14 -25.95 5.71 25.44
CA ILE A 14 -25.45 4.62 24.61
C ILE A 14 -24.45 5.14 23.56
N GLU A 15 -23.19 5.30 23.96
CA GLU A 15 -22.15 4.82 23.06
C GLU A 15 -22.59 3.40 22.73
N ARG A 16 -23.06 3.17 21.50
CA ARG A 16 -23.49 1.84 21.05
C ARG A 16 -22.35 0.89 21.36
N ILE A 17 -22.48 0.11 22.43
CA ILE A 17 -21.59 -1.01 22.72
C ILE A 17 -21.73 -1.90 21.48
N LYS A 18 -20.75 -1.80 20.59
CA LYS A 18 -20.75 -2.57 19.36
C LYS A 18 -20.59 -4.01 19.77
N THR A 19 -21.36 -4.89 19.15
CA THR A 19 -21.09 -6.31 19.33
C THR A 19 -19.70 -6.61 18.76
N VAL A 20 -19.02 -7.61 19.29
CA VAL A 20 -17.71 -8.06 18.79
C VAL A 20 -17.74 -8.28 17.26
N ASP A 21 -18.87 -8.73 16.73
CA ASP A 21 -19.10 -8.90 15.30
C ASP A 21 -19.11 -7.60 14.49
N GLN A 22 -19.72 -6.54 15.04
CA GLN A 22 -19.74 -5.23 14.40
C GLN A 22 -18.35 -4.60 14.40
N GLU A 23 -17.60 -4.75 15.49
CA GLU A 23 -16.21 -4.28 15.56
C GLU A 23 -15.31 -5.04 14.59
N TYR A 24 -15.45 -6.37 14.55
CA TYR A 24 -14.73 -7.22 13.59
C TYR A 24 -15.00 -6.81 12.15
N GLN A 25 -16.28 -6.62 11.79
CA GLN A 25 -16.67 -6.21 10.43
C GLN A 25 -16.08 -4.85 10.07
N MET A 26 -16.08 -3.88 11.00
CA MET A 26 -15.45 -2.58 10.77
C MET A 26 -13.94 -2.67 10.57
N ILE A 27 -13.24 -3.48 11.37
CA ILE A 27 -11.79 -3.70 11.21
C ILE A 27 -11.50 -4.36 9.87
N ARG A 28 -12.30 -5.34 9.47
CA ARG A 28 -12.17 -6.03 8.19
C ARG A 28 -12.34 -5.08 7.01
N GLU A 29 -13.38 -4.26 7.02
CA GLU A 29 -13.63 -3.28 5.96
C GLU A 29 -12.49 -2.27 5.84
N LYS A 30 -12.02 -1.74 6.98
CA LYS A 30 -10.85 -0.85 7.01
C LYS A 30 -9.59 -1.54 6.47
N SER A 31 -9.38 -2.80 6.82
CA SER A 31 -8.24 -3.58 6.32
C SER A 31 -8.28 -3.73 4.80
N ILE A 32 -9.45 -4.04 4.22
CA ILE A 32 -9.64 -4.16 2.77
C ILE A 32 -9.41 -2.81 2.08
N GLU A 33 -9.89 -1.72 2.66
CA GLU A 33 -9.66 -0.37 2.12
C GLU A 33 -8.18 0.01 2.15
N SER A 34 -7.49 -0.27 3.27
CA SER A 34 -6.04 -0.05 3.40
C SER A 34 -5.24 -0.86 2.40
N GLU A 35 -5.58 -2.13 2.17
CA GLU A 35 -4.93 -2.98 1.16
C GLU A 35 -5.07 -2.36 -0.24
N LYS A 36 -6.28 -1.91 -0.62
CA LYS A 36 -6.53 -1.25 -1.91
C LYS A 36 -5.70 0.02 -2.07
N LYS A 37 -5.61 0.86 -1.03
CA LYS A 37 -4.81 2.10 -1.05
C LYS A 37 -3.32 1.81 -1.22
N LEU A 38 -2.79 0.81 -0.50
CA LEU A 38 -1.39 0.40 -0.62
C LEU A 38 -1.09 -0.19 -2.00
N PHE A 39 -2.00 -1.00 -2.55
CA PHE A 39 -1.86 -1.54 -3.89
C PHE A 39 -1.83 -0.44 -4.96
N SER A 40 -2.73 0.54 -4.87
CA SER A 40 -2.72 1.71 -5.75
C SER A 40 -1.43 2.52 -5.62
N THR A 41 -0.92 2.68 -4.38
CA THR A 41 0.36 3.35 -4.12
C THR A 41 1.51 2.61 -4.79
N LEU A 42 1.57 1.27 -4.68
CA LEU A 42 2.57 0.44 -5.35
C LEU A 42 2.53 0.62 -6.88
N GLN A 43 1.33 0.65 -7.47
CA GLN A 43 1.19 0.90 -8.92
C GLN A 43 1.75 2.28 -9.32
N ASN A 44 1.55 3.31 -8.51
CA ASN A 44 2.11 4.63 -8.76
C ASN A 44 3.65 4.64 -8.64
N ILE A 45 4.22 3.91 -7.68
CA ILE A 45 5.67 3.75 -7.54
C ILE A 45 6.27 3.02 -8.76
N ILE A 46 5.61 1.98 -9.27
CA ILE A 46 6.04 1.29 -10.50
C ILE A 46 6.04 2.24 -11.69
N LYS A 47 5.00 3.06 -11.85
CA LYS A 47 4.96 4.09 -12.92
C LYS A 47 6.11 5.09 -12.80
N LEU A 48 6.37 5.58 -11.59
CA LEU A 48 7.48 6.50 -11.32
C LEU A 48 8.83 5.88 -11.69
N LYS A 49 9.06 4.62 -11.31
CA LYS A 49 10.29 3.87 -11.62
C LYS A 49 10.51 3.74 -13.14
N ASN A 50 9.45 3.49 -13.90
CA ASN A 50 9.55 3.43 -15.36
C ASN A 50 9.95 4.79 -15.96
N ILE A 51 9.34 5.89 -15.49
CA ILE A 51 9.71 7.24 -15.93
C ILE A 51 11.18 7.54 -15.58
N LEU A 52 11.64 7.19 -14.37
CA LEU A 52 13.03 7.37 -13.97
C LEU A 52 13.99 6.53 -14.81
N HIS A 53 13.59 5.33 -15.22
CA HIS A 53 14.38 4.47 -16.10
C HIS A 53 14.48 5.06 -17.51
N GLU A 54 13.37 5.51 -18.09
CA GLU A 54 13.36 6.20 -19.39
C GLU A 54 14.22 7.47 -19.35
N ALA A 55 14.12 8.26 -18.28
CA ALA A 55 14.94 9.45 -18.10
C ALA A 55 16.45 9.13 -18.03
N ALA A 56 16.83 8.00 -17.41
CA ALA A 56 18.21 7.55 -17.37
C ALA A 56 18.73 7.14 -18.76
N LEU A 57 17.90 6.45 -19.56
CA LEU A 57 18.25 6.12 -20.95
C LEU A 57 18.47 7.38 -21.79
N LEU A 58 17.63 8.41 -21.61
CA LEU A 58 17.80 9.70 -22.29
C LEU A 58 19.12 10.40 -21.89
N GLN A 59 19.54 10.33 -20.62
CA GLN A 59 20.85 10.89 -20.22
C GLN A 59 22.01 10.17 -20.90
N VAL A 60 21.91 8.85 -21.08
CA VAL A 60 22.93 8.07 -21.82
C VAL A 60 22.98 8.49 -23.28
N GLU A 61 21.82 8.68 -23.93
CA GLU A 61 21.74 9.14 -25.32
C GLU A 61 22.32 10.55 -25.49
N ILE A 62 21.98 11.49 -24.60
CA ILE A 62 22.58 12.84 -24.58
C ILE A 62 24.10 12.75 -24.47
N SER A 63 24.60 11.94 -23.53
CA SER A 63 26.03 11.77 -23.30
C SER A 63 26.73 11.19 -24.55
N TYR A 64 26.10 10.22 -25.21
CA TYR A 64 26.61 9.64 -26.45
C TYR A 64 26.70 10.67 -27.58
N SER A 65 25.63 11.43 -27.84
CA SER A 65 25.63 12.47 -28.87
C SER A 65 26.67 13.56 -28.62
N LEU A 66 26.86 13.98 -27.36
CA LEU A 66 27.88 14.97 -26.99
C LEU A 66 29.30 14.45 -27.22
N CYS A 67 29.55 13.18 -26.92
CA CYS A 67 30.83 12.52 -27.22
C CYS A 67 31.11 12.49 -28.72
N GLU A 68 30.14 12.10 -29.56
CA GLU A 68 30.29 12.13 -31.02
C GLU A 68 30.57 13.54 -31.56
N MET A 69 29.86 14.56 -31.06
CA MET A 69 30.10 15.95 -31.45
C MET A 69 31.52 16.42 -31.10
N THR A 70 32.01 16.01 -29.94
CA THR A 70 33.35 16.39 -29.46
C THR A 70 34.46 15.74 -30.30
N LEU A 71 34.27 14.48 -30.71
CA LEU A 71 35.18 13.78 -31.62
C LEU A 71 35.27 14.45 -32.99
N ASN A 72 34.16 15.01 -33.48
CA ASN A 72 34.08 15.65 -34.80
C ASN A 72 34.45 17.14 -34.80
N ASN A 73 34.50 17.81 -33.64
CA ASN A 73 34.82 19.23 -33.53
C ASN A 73 35.51 19.61 -32.21
N LEU A 74 36.84 19.66 -32.23
CA LEU A 74 37.71 20.03 -31.09
C LEU A 74 37.45 21.43 -30.50
N LYS A 75 36.80 22.34 -31.24
CA LYS A 75 36.44 23.68 -30.70
C LYS A 75 35.15 23.64 -29.86
N ALA A 76 34.32 22.61 -30.04
CA ALA A 76 33.08 22.44 -29.27
C ALA A 76 33.31 21.79 -27.89
N THR A 77 34.50 21.22 -27.66
CA THR A 77 34.86 20.41 -26.48
C THR A 77 34.57 21.08 -25.14
N GLN A 78 34.83 22.38 -24.98
CA GLN A 78 34.55 23.07 -23.71
C GLN A 78 33.06 23.17 -23.40
N LEU A 79 32.23 23.39 -24.42
CA LEU A 79 30.78 23.52 -24.26
C LEU A 79 30.14 22.15 -24.02
N THR A 80 30.57 21.12 -24.77
CA THR A 80 30.05 19.75 -24.64
C THR A 80 30.45 19.11 -23.31
N ASN A 81 31.65 19.37 -22.79
CA ASN A 81 32.08 18.86 -21.47
C ASN A 81 31.19 19.35 -20.32
N SER A 82 30.73 20.61 -20.37
CA SER A 82 29.86 21.16 -19.31
C SER A 82 28.50 20.46 -19.30
N ILE A 83 27.93 20.21 -20.48
CA ILE A 83 26.65 19.49 -20.61
C ILE A 83 26.83 18.00 -20.26
N LEU A 84 27.95 17.39 -20.65
CA LEU A 84 28.27 16.00 -20.33
C LEU A 84 28.37 15.78 -18.82
N ASN A 85 29.06 16.68 -18.10
CA ASN A 85 29.15 16.62 -16.65
C ASN A 85 27.78 16.75 -15.98
N ALA A 86 26.95 17.70 -16.42
CA ALA A 86 25.59 17.86 -15.90
C ALA A 86 24.72 16.62 -16.16
N SER A 87 24.82 16.02 -17.36
CA SER A 87 24.13 14.78 -17.73
C SER A 87 24.55 13.61 -16.82
N GLN A 88 25.86 13.48 -16.57
CA GLN A 88 26.41 12.46 -15.69
C GLN A 88 25.97 12.63 -14.23
N ASP A 89 25.90 13.87 -13.74
CA ASP A 89 25.39 14.19 -12.41
C ASP A 89 23.91 13.82 -12.29
N ILE A 90 23.08 14.16 -13.28
CA ILE A 90 21.67 13.76 -13.33
C ILE A 90 21.53 12.24 -13.30
N LEU A 91 22.28 11.52 -14.13
CA LEU A 91 22.25 10.06 -14.19
C LEU A 91 22.64 9.43 -12.85
N THR A 92 23.68 9.97 -12.20
CA THR A 92 24.13 9.50 -10.88
C THR A 92 23.04 9.69 -9.82
N GLN A 93 22.39 10.86 -9.80
CA GLN A 93 21.27 11.13 -8.90
C GLN A 93 20.07 10.22 -9.19
N GLN A 94 19.73 9.99 -10.46
CA GLN A 94 18.64 9.09 -10.85
C GLN A 94 18.90 7.65 -10.39
N ASN A 95 20.13 7.15 -10.54
CA ASN A 95 20.51 5.81 -10.09
C ASN A 95 20.44 5.68 -8.56
N HIS A 96 20.87 6.70 -7.84
CA HIS A 96 20.72 6.78 -6.39
C HIS A 96 19.23 6.75 -5.99
N PHE A 97 18.39 7.60 -6.61
CA PHE A 97 16.96 7.64 -6.36
C PHE A 97 16.25 6.31 -6.67
N ASN A 98 16.60 5.66 -7.78
CA ASN A 98 16.05 4.34 -8.13
C ASN A 98 16.36 3.28 -7.07
N SER A 99 17.60 3.26 -6.57
CA SER A 99 18.01 2.35 -5.50
C SER A 99 17.27 2.68 -4.20
N PHE A 100 17.17 3.98 -3.85
CA PHE A 100 16.49 4.44 -2.66
C PHE A 100 14.99 4.08 -2.66
N ILE A 101 14.29 4.28 -3.79
CA ILE A 101 12.88 3.90 -3.96
C ILE A 101 12.72 2.39 -3.81
N LYS A 102 13.60 1.61 -4.43
CA LYS A 102 13.55 0.14 -4.35
C LYS A 102 13.64 -0.33 -2.89
N ASP A 103 14.67 0.12 -2.18
CA ASP A 103 15.00 -0.41 -0.86
C ASP A 103 14.05 0.11 0.23
N ASN A 104 13.65 1.38 0.16
CA ASN A 104 12.89 2.02 1.23
C ASN A 104 11.38 2.08 0.97
N ILE A 105 10.93 1.85 -0.26
CA ILE A 105 9.52 1.99 -0.63
C ILE A 105 8.97 0.69 -1.24
N GLU A 106 9.57 0.20 -2.33
CA GLU A 106 9.07 -0.97 -3.07
C GLU A 106 9.07 -2.23 -2.19
N ILE A 107 10.21 -2.55 -1.56
CA ILE A 107 10.35 -3.74 -0.70
C ILE A 107 9.36 -3.70 0.49
N PRO A 108 9.28 -2.61 1.29
CA PRO A 108 8.31 -2.53 2.38
C PRO A 108 6.86 -2.62 1.91
N LEU A 109 6.48 -1.94 0.82
CA LEU A 109 5.12 -2.01 0.28
C LEU A 109 4.73 -3.44 -0.11
N HIS A 110 5.62 -4.17 -0.79
CA HIS A 110 5.40 -5.57 -1.11
C HIS A 110 5.26 -6.44 0.14
N SER A 111 6.08 -6.20 1.18
CA SER A 111 5.97 -6.90 2.45
C SER A 111 4.62 -6.68 3.12
N PHE A 112 4.14 -5.44 3.20
CA PHE A 112 2.82 -5.13 3.74
C PHE A 112 1.70 -5.79 2.95
N LEU A 113 1.71 -5.71 1.62
CA LEU A 113 0.71 -6.36 0.77
C LEU A 113 0.67 -7.89 0.98
N ASN A 114 1.83 -8.52 1.19
CA ASN A 114 1.88 -9.93 1.51
C ASN A 114 1.23 -10.24 2.88
N GLN A 115 1.44 -9.37 3.88
CA GLN A 115 0.78 -9.49 5.18
C GLN A 115 -0.75 -9.36 5.06
N PHE A 116 -1.25 -8.39 4.27
CA PHE A 116 -2.68 -8.27 3.98
C PHE A 116 -3.25 -9.54 3.34
N ARG A 117 -2.53 -10.13 2.37
CA ARG A 117 -2.93 -11.40 1.75
C ARG A 117 -3.00 -12.54 2.76
N MET A 118 -2.07 -12.62 3.71
CA MET A 118 -2.11 -13.60 4.79
C MET A 118 -3.31 -13.38 5.73
N LEU A 119 -3.60 -12.13 6.08
CA LEU A 119 -4.75 -11.78 6.92
C LEU A 119 -6.07 -12.13 6.23
N SER A 120 -6.21 -11.83 4.94
CA SER A 120 -7.38 -12.18 4.13
C SER A 120 -7.63 -13.69 4.11
N ARG A 121 -6.58 -14.52 3.96
CA ARG A 121 -6.71 -15.99 4.05
C ARG A 121 -7.20 -16.43 5.43
N ARG A 122 -6.64 -15.87 6.50
CA ARG A 122 -7.05 -16.19 7.88
C ARG A 122 -8.49 -15.76 8.16
N ASP A 123 -8.92 -14.63 7.64
CA ASP A 123 -10.31 -14.15 7.72
C ASP A 123 -11.28 -15.15 7.05
N CYS A 124 -10.96 -15.63 5.85
CA CYS A 124 -11.74 -16.69 5.19
C CYS A 124 -11.83 -17.97 6.05
N GLU A 125 -10.72 -18.42 6.62
CA GLU A 125 -10.71 -19.60 7.50
C GLU A 125 -11.57 -19.39 8.76
N LEU A 126 -11.53 -18.20 9.35
CA LEU A 126 -12.36 -17.86 10.51
C LEU A 126 -13.85 -17.86 10.16
N GLU A 127 -14.23 -17.30 9.02
CA GLU A 127 -15.62 -17.34 8.54
C GLU A 127 -16.10 -18.78 8.34
N GLU A 128 -15.28 -19.66 7.75
CA GLU A 128 -15.65 -21.07 7.58
C GLU A 128 -15.85 -21.79 8.91
N ARG A 129 -14.94 -21.58 9.86
CA ARG A 129 -15.05 -22.17 11.21
C ARG A 129 -16.31 -21.68 11.92
N ARG A 130 -16.63 -20.39 11.80
CA ARG A 130 -17.84 -19.81 12.35
C ARG A 130 -19.10 -20.45 11.76
N LYS A 131 -19.17 -20.55 10.43
CA LYS A 131 -20.27 -21.23 9.71
C LYS A 131 -20.45 -22.69 10.17
N LYS A 132 -19.35 -23.42 10.40
CA LYS A 132 -19.40 -24.81 10.93
C LYS A 132 -19.94 -24.86 12.37
N MET A 133 -19.48 -23.95 13.23
CA MET A 133 -19.94 -23.85 14.62
C MET A 133 -21.43 -23.55 14.70
N ASP A 134 -21.92 -22.59 13.91
CA ASP A 134 -23.33 -22.22 13.88
C ASP A 134 -24.22 -23.38 13.41
N LYS A 135 -23.78 -24.13 12.38
CA LYS A 135 -24.47 -25.35 11.94
C LYS A 135 -24.55 -26.42 13.04
N MET A 136 -23.46 -26.67 13.76
CA MET A 136 -23.45 -27.60 14.89
C MET A 136 -24.37 -27.14 16.02
N LYS A 137 -24.32 -25.85 16.39
CA LYS A 137 -25.20 -25.26 17.41
C LYS A 137 -26.67 -25.44 17.04
N GLN A 138 -27.04 -25.12 15.80
CA GLN A 138 -28.42 -25.33 15.30
C GLN A 138 -28.83 -26.80 15.35
N HIS A 139 -27.94 -27.72 14.96
CA HIS A 139 -28.23 -29.15 15.05
C HIS A 139 -28.47 -29.59 16.51
N LEU A 140 -27.63 -29.16 17.45
CA LEU A 140 -27.77 -29.51 18.87
C LEU A 140 -29.08 -28.97 19.47
N VAL A 141 -29.44 -27.72 19.15
CA VAL A 141 -30.71 -27.12 19.58
C VAL A 141 -31.90 -27.91 19.03
N LYS A 142 -31.88 -28.30 17.74
CA LYS A 142 -32.92 -29.14 17.14
C LYS A 142 -33.01 -30.52 17.81
N LYS A 143 -31.88 -31.16 18.13
CA LYS A 143 -31.85 -32.46 18.84
C LYS A 143 -32.42 -32.35 20.26
N LYS A 144 -32.10 -31.29 21.01
CA LYS A 144 -32.67 -31.06 22.35
C LYS A 144 -34.19 -30.86 22.31
N ARG A 145 -34.70 -30.09 21.36
CA ARG A 145 -36.15 -29.86 21.19
C ARG A 145 -36.95 -31.10 20.79
N LYS A 146 -36.32 -32.11 20.17
CA LYS A 146 -36.98 -33.39 19.82
C LYS A 146 -37.03 -34.39 20.98
N LYS A 147 -36.33 -34.13 22.09
CA LYS A 147 -36.29 -34.99 23.28
C LYS A 147 -37.19 -34.49 24.43
N LEU A 148 -37.77 -33.31 24.27
CA LEU A 148 -38.81 -32.72 25.12
C LEU A 148 -40.15 -32.92 24.40
#